data_AF-A0A0K1Q2J2-F1
#
_entry.id   AF-A0A0K1Q2J2-F1
#
_cell.length_a   1.000
_cell.length_b   1.000
_cell.length_c   1.000
_cell.angle_alpha   90.00
_cell.angle_beta   90.00
_cell.angle_gamma   90.00
#
_symmetry.space_group_name_H-M   'P 1'
#
loop_
_entity.id
_entity.type
_entity.pdbx_description
1 polymer ?
#
loop_
_entity_poly.entity_id
_entity_poly.type
_entity_poly.pdbx_seq_one_letter_code
_entity_poly.pdbx_strand_id
1 'polypeptide(L)'
;MNLRNLSNLANLRHNIYRDVHKGLRRELASLVTDIGMLDARTEEFDRAAARFRQLRRLLEAHHDHEDVHIGPHLKRHAPRLFEEMEKEHGLLAREIAALSVHADAALSAAGDDRIYGVRTFYMALGAFMARYFLHMDEEERSYLAALQAAYTDAELGAIEGALVGSIAPDMLECFMAIMLPAMNPDERAELLAHAGAAPAPASRVPDERTTSEAVHA
;
A
#
# COMPACT_ATOMS: atom_id res chain seq x y z
N MET A 1 32.31 16.08 6.25
CA MET A 1 31.75 14.79 5.81
C MET A 1 30.72 15.11 4.73
N ASN A 2 30.95 14.69 3.48
CA ASN A 2 30.14 15.14 2.34
C ASN A 2 28.81 14.37 2.29
N LEU A 3 27.68 15.07 2.43
CA LEU A 3 26.32 14.50 2.41
C LEU A 3 26.05 13.69 1.14
N ARG A 4 26.75 13.96 0.04
CA ARG A 4 26.66 13.18 -1.22
C ARG A 4 27.17 11.73 -1.11
N ASN A 5 28.04 11.39 -0.15
CA ASN A 5 28.62 10.04 -0.06
C ASN A 5 27.82 9.08 0.82
N LEU A 6 27.02 9.57 1.76
CA LEU A 6 26.20 8.71 2.63
C LEU A 6 24.84 8.38 2.01
N SER A 7 24.29 9.29 1.19
CA SER A 7 23.02 9.08 0.50
C SER A 7 23.15 8.33 -0.82
N ASN A 8 24.33 8.30 -1.47
CA ASN A 8 24.47 7.60 -2.76
C ASN A 8 24.54 6.08 -2.66
N LEU A 9 25.03 5.49 -1.57
CA LEU A 9 25.19 4.03 -1.50
C LEU A 9 23.87 3.30 -1.20
N ALA A 10 22.97 3.91 -0.43
CA ALA A 10 21.64 3.39 -0.18
C ALA A 10 20.67 3.62 -1.37
N ASN A 11 20.87 4.68 -2.16
CA ASN A 11 20.05 4.98 -3.35
C ASN A 11 20.44 4.18 -4.61
N LEU A 12 21.52 3.39 -4.57
CA LEU A 12 21.97 2.56 -5.71
C LEU A 12 21.53 1.09 -5.59
N ARG A 13 21.10 0.67 -4.40
CA ARG A 13 20.62 -0.68 -4.13
C ARG A 13 19.11 -0.75 -4.33
N HIS A 14 18.63 -1.92 -4.72
CA HIS A 14 17.22 -2.19 -4.93
C HIS A 14 16.41 -1.94 -3.65
N ASN A 15 15.29 -1.21 -3.78
CA ASN A 15 14.43 -0.82 -2.67
C ASN A 15 12.98 -1.23 -2.97
N ILE A 16 12.57 -2.35 -2.36
CA ILE A 16 11.25 -2.98 -2.53
C ILE A 16 10.11 -2.09 -2.00
N TYR A 17 10.41 -1.19 -1.05
CA TYR A 17 9.41 -0.35 -0.39
C TYR A 17 9.12 0.98 -1.10
N ARG A 18 10.06 1.44 -1.94
CA ARG A 18 10.12 2.82 -2.45
C ARG A 18 8.78 3.31 -3.00
N ASP A 19 8.23 2.58 -3.97
CA ASP A 19 7.15 3.11 -4.79
C ASP A 19 5.79 2.98 -4.08
N VAL A 20 5.54 1.84 -3.42
CA VAL A 20 4.31 1.60 -2.66
C VAL A 20 4.21 2.56 -1.46
N HIS A 21 5.29 2.75 -0.70
CA HIS A 21 5.26 3.66 0.45
C HIS A 21 5.12 5.12 0.05
N LYS A 22 5.67 5.55 -1.09
CA LYS A 22 5.41 6.90 -1.61
C LYS A 22 3.92 7.10 -1.92
N GLY A 23 3.28 6.10 -2.53
CA GLY A 23 1.84 6.10 -2.77
C GLY A 23 1.03 6.22 -1.48
N LEU A 24 1.33 5.36 -0.50
CA LEU A 24 0.62 5.33 0.79
C LEU A 24 0.81 6.63 1.58
N ARG A 25 2.03 7.17 1.64
CA ARG A 25 2.30 8.48 2.27
C ARG A 25 1.49 9.59 1.65
N ARG A 26 1.48 9.69 0.31
CA ARG A 26 0.70 10.70 -0.41
C ARG A 26 -0.79 10.56 -0.10
N GLU A 27 -1.32 9.34 -0.16
CA GLU A 27 -2.75 9.09 -0.04
C GLU A 27 -3.24 9.36 1.39
N LEU A 28 -2.52 8.90 2.42
CA LEU A 28 -2.82 9.20 3.82
C LEU A 28 -2.79 10.71 4.11
N ALA A 29 -1.72 11.40 3.70
CA ALA A 29 -1.56 12.83 3.93
C ALA A 29 -2.64 13.66 3.23
N SER A 30 -2.99 13.28 2.00
CA SER A 30 -4.05 13.95 1.25
C SER A 30 -5.41 13.74 1.90
N LEU A 31 -5.73 12.51 2.32
CA LEU A 31 -7.00 12.22 2.98
C LEU A 31 -7.16 13.00 4.30
N VAL A 32 -6.10 13.06 5.14
CA VAL A 32 -6.11 13.87 6.37
C VAL A 32 -6.32 15.34 6.04
N THR A 33 -5.63 15.87 5.03
CA THR A 33 -5.76 17.28 4.62
C THR A 33 -7.18 17.59 4.14
N ASP A 34 -7.74 16.74 3.28
CA ASP A 34 -9.07 16.93 2.71
C ASP A 34 -10.18 16.86 3.78
N ILE A 35 -10.07 15.93 4.73
CA ILE A 35 -11.02 15.84 5.85
C ILE A 35 -10.90 17.06 6.78
N GLY A 36 -9.71 17.65 6.92
CA GLY A 36 -9.53 18.86 7.73
C GLY A 36 -10.24 20.10 7.19
N MET A 37 -10.63 20.10 5.91
CA MET A 37 -11.22 21.24 5.22
C MET A 37 -12.72 21.09 4.91
N LEU A 38 -13.27 19.88 5.01
CA LEU A 38 -14.63 19.60 4.56
C LEU A 38 -15.71 20.18 5.48
N ASP A 39 -16.89 20.43 4.91
CA ASP A 39 -18.09 20.68 5.70
C ASP A 39 -18.78 19.36 6.05
N ALA A 40 -18.66 18.98 7.34
CA ALA A 40 -19.24 17.76 7.91
C ALA A 40 -20.78 17.68 7.82
N ARG A 41 -21.47 18.75 7.39
CA ARG A 41 -22.92 18.77 7.15
C ARG A 41 -23.31 18.36 5.73
N THR A 42 -22.35 18.28 4.82
CA THR A 42 -22.57 17.94 3.41
C THR A 42 -22.20 16.49 3.10
N GLU A 43 -22.41 16.05 1.87
CA GLU A 43 -21.98 14.72 1.39
C GLU A 43 -20.45 14.61 1.19
N GLU A 44 -19.68 15.67 1.45
CA GLU A 44 -18.22 15.64 1.34
C GLU A 44 -17.59 14.58 2.24
N PHE A 45 -18.11 14.42 3.46
CA PHE A 45 -17.64 13.38 4.37
C PHE A 45 -17.94 11.97 3.85
N ASP A 46 -19.05 11.76 3.16
CA ASP A 46 -19.43 10.44 2.65
C ASP A 46 -18.45 9.97 1.56
N ARG A 47 -18.02 10.91 0.71
CA ARG A 47 -16.96 10.68 -0.28
C ARG A 47 -15.61 10.42 0.38
N ALA A 48 -15.24 11.19 1.42
CA ALA A 48 -14.01 10.98 2.16
C ALA A 48 -13.99 9.62 2.88
N ALA A 49 -15.11 9.20 3.47
CA ALA A 49 -15.25 7.89 4.10
C ALA A 49 -15.19 6.75 3.09
N ALA A 50 -15.78 6.91 1.89
CA ALA A 50 -15.64 5.95 0.80
C ALA A 50 -14.18 5.81 0.34
N ARG A 51 -13.45 6.94 0.21
CA ARG A 51 -12.01 6.95 -0.08
C ARG A 51 -11.20 6.27 1.03
N PHE A 52 -11.51 6.54 2.30
CA PHE A 52 -10.90 5.84 3.43
C PHE A 52 -11.12 4.31 3.36
N ARG A 53 -12.32 3.84 3.00
CA ARG A 53 -12.58 2.40 2.84
C ARG A 53 -11.72 1.77 1.73
N GLN A 54 -11.42 2.51 0.66
CA GLN A 54 -10.51 2.04 -0.39
C GLN A 54 -9.07 2.00 0.11
N LEU A 55 -8.61 3.08 0.76
CA LEU A 55 -7.28 3.14 1.37
C LEU A 55 -7.08 2.04 2.42
N ARG A 56 -8.07 1.76 3.25
CA ARG A 56 -8.05 0.66 4.22
C ARG A 56 -7.69 -0.67 3.55
N ARG A 57 -8.35 -1.01 2.43
CA ARG A 57 -8.07 -2.25 1.70
C ARG A 57 -6.63 -2.32 1.21
N LEU A 58 -6.08 -1.18 0.79
CA LEU A 58 -4.67 -1.09 0.36
C LEU A 58 -3.70 -1.27 1.53
N LEU A 59 -3.97 -0.63 2.68
CA LEU A 59 -3.15 -0.78 3.89
C LEU A 59 -3.15 -2.23 4.41
N GLU A 60 -4.32 -2.86 4.44
CA GLU A 60 -4.46 -4.26 4.85
C GLU A 60 -3.73 -5.19 3.88
N ALA A 61 -3.96 -5.05 2.58
CA ALA A 61 -3.30 -5.87 1.57
C ALA A 61 -1.78 -5.68 1.58
N HIS A 62 -1.30 -4.47 1.84
CA HIS A 62 0.13 -4.18 1.91
C HIS A 62 0.83 -4.94 3.05
N HIS A 63 0.29 -4.87 4.28
CA HIS A 63 0.84 -5.66 5.39
C HIS A 63 0.75 -7.17 5.10
N ASP A 64 -0.37 -7.65 4.54
CA ASP A 64 -0.53 -9.07 4.21
C ASP A 64 0.55 -9.52 3.20
N HIS A 65 0.85 -8.70 2.19
CA HIS A 65 1.91 -8.99 1.25
C HIS A 65 3.29 -9.01 1.91
N GLU A 66 3.55 -8.10 2.85
CA GLU A 66 4.81 -8.06 3.60
C GLU A 66 4.96 -9.26 4.53
N ASP A 67 3.93 -9.61 5.28
CA ASP A 67 3.90 -10.78 6.17
C ASP A 67 4.22 -12.07 5.40
N VAL A 68 3.64 -12.21 4.19
CA VAL A 68 3.80 -13.40 3.35
C VAL A 68 5.13 -13.41 2.60
N HIS A 69 5.54 -12.28 2.02
CA HIS A 69 6.65 -12.23 1.07
C HIS A 69 7.95 -11.68 1.66
N ILE A 70 7.90 -10.84 2.69
CA ILE A 70 9.08 -10.21 3.29
C ILE A 70 9.38 -10.79 4.68
N GLY A 71 8.35 -11.04 5.48
CA GLY A 71 8.44 -11.63 6.82
C GLY A 71 9.32 -12.86 6.90
N PRO A 72 9.22 -13.86 5.99
CA PRO A 72 10.08 -15.03 6.02
C PRO A 72 11.58 -14.72 5.85
N HIS A 73 11.92 -13.68 5.08
CA HIS A 73 13.29 -13.24 4.88
C HIS A 73 13.83 -12.52 6.12
N LEU A 74 13.03 -11.63 6.72
CA LEU A 74 13.39 -11.00 7.99
C LEU A 74 13.52 -12.04 9.10
N LYS A 75 12.61 -13.01 9.20
CA LYS A 75 12.70 -14.09 10.19
C LYS A 75 14.01 -14.88 10.07
N ARG A 76 14.49 -15.09 8.84
CA ARG A 76 15.72 -15.82 8.56
C ARG A 76 16.98 -15.01 8.85
N HIS A 77 17.01 -13.73 8.46
CA HIS A 77 18.24 -12.93 8.45
C HIS A 77 18.31 -11.86 9.56
N ALA A 78 17.17 -11.45 10.11
CA ALA A 78 17.04 -10.45 11.17
C ALA A 78 15.84 -10.78 12.09
N PRO A 79 15.89 -11.90 12.85
CA PRO A 79 14.73 -12.40 13.60
C PRO A 79 14.16 -11.39 14.61
N ARG A 80 14.99 -10.51 15.15
CA ARG A 80 14.53 -9.42 16.02
C ARG A 80 13.63 -8.43 15.27
N LEU A 81 14.01 -8.02 14.06
CA LEU A 81 13.20 -7.11 13.24
C LEU A 81 11.88 -7.77 12.84
N PHE A 82 11.89 -9.08 12.56
CA PHE A 82 10.66 -9.84 12.33
C PHE A 82 9.72 -9.84 13.54
N GLU A 83 10.23 -10.03 14.76
CA GLU A 83 9.41 -9.94 15.97
C GLU A 83 8.85 -8.53 16.23
N GLU A 84 9.56 -7.49 15.79
CA GLU A 84 9.12 -6.10 15.86
C GLU A 84 8.01 -5.85 14.81
N MET A 85 8.22 -6.28 13.56
CA MET A 85 7.25 -6.21 12.45
C MET A 85 5.90 -6.82 12.84
N GLU A 86 5.88 -8.06 13.34
CA GLU A 86 4.65 -8.76 13.74
C GLU A 86 3.85 -7.99 14.81
N LYS A 87 4.56 -7.35 15.76
CA LYS A 87 3.90 -6.55 16.80
C LYS A 87 3.33 -5.25 16.23
N GLU A 88 4.08 -4.59 15.36
CA GLU A 88 3.65 -3.34 14.72
C GLU A 88 2.48 -3.56 13.77
N HIS A 89 2.54 -4.56 12.88
CA HIS A 89 1.43 -4.91 11.99
C HIS A 89 0.17 -5.25 12.79
N GLY A 90 0.30 -6.03 13.87
CA GLY A 90 -0.81 -6.33 14.76
C GLY A 90 -1.40 -5.08 15.44
N LEU A 91 -0.58 -4.09 15.78
CA LEU A 91 -1.04 -2.80 16.32
C LEU A 91 -1.77 -1.98 15.26
N LEU A 92 -1.16 -1.80 14.09
CA LEU A 92 -1.72 -1.02 12.99
C LEU A 92 -3.05 -1.61 12.50
N ALA A 93 -3.16 -2.94 12.40
CA ALA A 93 -4.40 -3.62 12.05
C ALA A 93 -5.55 -3.27 13.02
N ARG A 94 -5.27 -3.21 14.34
CA ARG A 94 -6.28 -2.80 15.33
C ARG A 94 -6.68 -1.33 15.18
N GLU A 95 -5.72 -0.46 14.85
CA GLU A 95 -6.00 0.96 14.63
C GLU A 95 -6.83 1.20 13.36
N ILE A 96 -6.52 0.48 12.28
CA ILE A 96 -7.30 0.49 11.03
C ILE A 96 -8.76 0.07 11.31
N ALA A 97 -8.95 -0.99 12.11
CA ALA A 97 -10.29 -1.42 12.51
C ALA A 97 -11.02 -0.35 13.33
N ALA A 98 -10.35 0.29 14.29
CA ALA A 98 -10.93 1.37 15.10
C ALA A 98 -11.31 2.59 14.26
N LEU A 99 -10.48 2.96 13.28
CA LEU A 99 -10.79 4.04 12.32
C LEU A 99 -12.05 3.75 11.51
N SER A 100 -12.26 2.50 11.12
CA SER A 100 -13.49 2.09 10.42
C SER A 100 -14.72 2.30 11.28
N VAL A 101 -14.66 1.93 12.57
CA VAL A 101 -15.74 2.18 13.53
C VAL A 101 -16.02 3.68 13.67
N HIS A 102 -14.98 4.51 13.76
CA HIS A 102 -15.15 5.97 13.83
C HIS A 102 -15.78 6.57 12.57
N ALA A 103 -15.36 6.12 11.38
CA ALA A 103 -15.93 6.57 10.12
C ALA A 103 -17.41 6.17 9.99
N ASP A 104 -17.75 4.92 10.31
CA ASP A 104 -19.12 4.41 10.22
C ASP A 104 -20.05 5.08 11.24
N ALA A 105 -19.56 5.35 12.45
CA ALA A 105 -20.30 6.10 13.46
C ALA A 105 -20.61 7.54 12.99
N ALA A 106 -19.63 8.21 12.38
CA ALA A 106 -19.81 9.55 11.83
C ALA A 106 -20.80 9.57 10.65
N LEU A 107 -20.77 8.56 9.77
CA LEU A 107 -21.73 8.43 8.65
C LEU A 107 -23.18 8.19 9.12
N SER A 108 -23.34 7.49 10.25
CA SER A 108 -24.67 7.14 10.78
C SER A 108 -25.29 8.26 11.62
N ALA A 109 -24.52 9.28 11.98
CA ALA A 109 -24.95 10.39 12.82
C ALA A 109 -25.57 11.53 12.01
N ALA A 110 -26.32 12.41 12.69
CA ALA A 110 -26.95 13.59 12.11
C ALA A 110 -26.69 14.84 12.97
N GLY A 111 -26.88 16.02 12.38
CA GLY A 111 -26.74 17.29 13.10
C GLY A 111 -25.35 17.45 13.74
N ASP A 112 -25.34 17.90 15.00
CA ASP A 112 -24.09 18.16 15.74
C ASP A 112 -23.31 16.87 16.06
N ASP A 113 -23.98 15.73 16.20
CA ASP A 113 -23.32 14.43 16.43
C ASP A 113 -22.49 14.02 15.21
N ARG A 114 -22.96 14.33 13.99
CA ARG A 114 -22.17 14.08 12.77
C ARG A 114 -20.88 14.89 12.78
N ILE A 115 -20.96 16.16 13.16
CA ILE A 115 -19.78 17.05 13.24
C ILE A 115 -18.78 16.52 14.25
N TYR A 116 -19.25 16.11 15.43
CA TYR A 116 -18.41 15.51 16.45
C TYR A 116 -17.78 14.18 15.99
N GLY A 117 -18.55 13.33 15.32
CA GLY A 117 -18.09 12.07 14.73
C GLY A 117 -16.99 12.29 13.70
N VAL A 118 -17.20 13.20 12.74
CA VAL A 118 -16.21 13.55 11.72
C VAL A 118 -14.92 14.07 12.36
N ARG A 119 -15.03 14.96 13.36
CA ARG A 119 -13.86 15.47 14.09
C ARG A 119 -13.11 14.35 14.82
N THR A 120 -13.83 13.40 15.42
CA THR A 120 -13.24 12.25 16.12
C THR A 120 -12.47 11.36 15.14
N PHE A 121 -13.07 11.04 14.00
CA PHE A 121 -12.40 10.29 12.94
C PHE A 121 -11.17 11.02 12.41
N TYR A 122 -11.26 12.33 12.15
CA TYR A 122 -10.14 13.15 11.69
C TYR A 122 -8.93 13.10 12.65
N MET A 123 -9.17 13.31 13.95
CA MET A 123 -8.10 13.28 14.95
C MET A 123 -7.46 11.89 15.05
N ALA A 124 -8.28 10.83 15.01
CA ALA A 124 -7.79 9.46 15.03
C ALA A 124 -6.96 9.13 13.77
N LEU A 125 -7.42 9.55 12.59
CA LEU A 125 -6.73 9.33 11.32
C LEU A 125 -5.38 10.06 11.28
N GLY A 126 -5.31 11.29 11.80
CA GLY A 126 -4.05 12.03 11.91
C GLY A 126 -3.03 11.33 12.82
N ALA A 127 -3.48 10.79 13.97
CA ALA A 127 -2.61 10.02 14.86
C ALA A 127 -2.13 8.71 14.23
N PHE A 128 -3.04 8.00 13.53
CA PHE A 128 -2.70 6.80 12.77
C PHE A 128 -1.68 7.10 11.67
N MET A 129 -1.88 8.14 10.86
CA MET A 129 -0.94 8.54 9.81
C MET A 129 0.47 8.76 10.37
N ALA A 130 0.60 9.46 11.50
CA ALA A 130 1.90 9.70 12.12
C ALA A 130 2.59 8.39 12.51
N ARG A 131 1.86 7.43 13.09
CA ARG A 131 2.40 6.10 13.44
C ARG A 131 2.73 5.27 12.19
N TYR A 132 1.87 5.28 11.19
CA TYR A 132 2.08 4.57 9.94
C TYR A 132 3.32 5.08 9.20
N PHE A 133 3.62 6.38 9.29
CA PHE A 133 4.84 6.95 8.70
C PHE A 133 6.10 6.54 9.46
N LEU A 134 6.04 6.39 10.79
CA LEU A 134 7.15 5.85 11.57
C LEU A 134 7.38 4.37 11.28
N HIS A 135 6.32 3.61 11.10
CA HIS A 135 6.40 2.22 10.67
C HIS A 135 7.11 2.09 9.32
N MET A 136 6.64 2.79 8.28
CA MET A 136 7.32 2.79 6.97
C MET A 136 8.76 3.32 7.02
N ASP A 137 9.10 4.24 7.95
CA ASP A 137 10.49 4.68 8.16
C ASP A 137 11.37 3.55 8.70
N GLU A 138 10.86 2.74 9.63
CA GLU A 138 11.59 1.58 10.18
C GLU A 138 11.82 0.51 9.10
N GLU A 139 10.81 0.25 8.27
CA GLU A 139 10.93 -0.69 7.16
C GLU A 139 12.01 -0.25 6.15
N GLU A 140 11.96 1.03 5.75
CA GLU A 140 12.90 1.59 4.78
C GLU A 140 14.33 1.72 5.32
N ARG A 141 14.51 1.85 6.65
CA ARG A 141 15.83 2.08 7.25
C ARG A 141 16.46 0.81 7.82
N SER A 142 15.66 -0.02 8.48
CA SER A 142 16.16 -1.20 9.20
C SER A 142 15.87 -2.47 8.42
N TYR A 143 14.64 -2.66 7.94
CA TYR A 143 14.26 -3.93 7.30
C TYR A 143 14.93 -4.03 5.93
N LEU A 144 14.86 -2.96 5.14
CA LEU A 144 15.54 -2.85 3.87
C LEU A 144 17.06 -3.04 4.01
N ALA A 145 17.68 -2.45 5.04
CA ALA A 145 19.11 -2.61 5.29
C ALA A 145 19.48 -4.08 5.58
N ALA A 146 18.66 -4.78 6.37
CA ALA A 146 18.85 -6.21 6.64
C ALA A 146 18.70 -7.06 5.37
N LEU A 147 17.70 -6.76 4.53
CA LEU A 147 17.47 -7.44 3.26
C LEU A 147 18.64 -7.19 2.27
N GLN A 148 19.08 -5.94 2.13
CA GLN A 148 20.20 -5.57 1.26
C GLN A 148 21.55 -6.14 1.73
N ALA A 149 21.71 -6.38 3.04
CA ALA A 149 22.88 -7.09 3.57
C ALA A 149 22.84 -8.60 3.27
N ALA A 150 21.64 -9.19 3.14
CA ALA A 150 21.45 -10.61 2.92
C ALA A 150 21.38 -11.02 1.44
N TYR A 151 21.00 -10.10 0.54
CA TYR A 151 20.68 -10.41 -0.86
C TYR A 151 21.30 -9.44 -1.86
N THR A 152 21.59 -9.94 -3.05
CA THR A 152 21.95 -9.14 -4.23
C THR A 152 20.73 -8.40 -4.81
N ASP A 153 20.93 -7.40 -5.68
CA ASP A 153 19.82 -6.64 -6.26
C ASP A 153 18.93 -7.53 -7.15
N ALA A 154 19.52 -8.51 -7.83
CA ALA A 154 18.78 -9.47 -8.63
C ALA A 154 17.89 -10.39 -7.77
N GLU A 155 18.37 -10.81 -6.61
CA GLU A 155 17.58 -11.61 -5.66
C GLU A 155 16.47 -10.77 -5.03
N LEU A 156 16.73 -9.52 -4.65
CA LEU A 156 15.70 -8.62 -4.15
C LEU A 156 14.63 -8.34 -5.20
N GLY A 157 15.03 -8.07 -6.44
CA GLY A 157 14.09 -7.89 -7.55
C GLY A 157 13.28 -9.16 -7.86
N ALA A 158 13.82 -10.35 -7.62
CA ALA A 158 13.06 -11.60 -7.73
C ALA A 158 12.04 -11.76 -6.59
N ILE A 159 12.38 -11.34 -5.37
CA ILE A 159 11.44 -11.30 -4.23
C ILE A 159 10.31 -10.30 -4.51
N GLU A 160 10.65 -9.08 -4.94
CA GLU A 160 9.67 -8.07 -5.34
C GLU A 160 8.79 -8.57 -6.50
N GLY A 161 9.38 -9.17 -7.54
CA GLY A 161 8.64 -9.72 -8.66
C GLY A 161 7.67 -10.84 -8.25
N ALA A 162 8.05 -11.70 -7.29
CA ALA A 162 7.16 -12.72 -6.74
C ALA A 162 6.02 -12.12 -5.90
N LEU A 163 6.30 -11.04 -5.15
CA LEU A 163 5.29 -10.28 -4.41
C LEU A 163 4.31 -9.62 -5.39
N VAL A 164 4.79 -8.81 -6.34
CA VAL A 164 3.94 -8.13 -7.33
C VAL A 164 3.14 -9.14 -8.15
N GLY A 165 3.74 -10.28 -8.50
CA GLY A 165 3.08 -11.36 -9.22
C GLY A 165 1.99 -12.10 -8.43
N SER A 166 1.94 -11.98 -7.10
CA SER A 166 0.88 -12.55 -6.26
C SER A 166 -0.34 -11.63 -6.11
N ILE A 167 -0.19 -10.33 -6.42
CA ILE A 167 -1.25 -9.34 -6.28
C ILE A 167 -2.33 -9.55 -7.34
N ALA A 168 -3.59 -9.64 -6.90
CA ALA A 168 -4.73 -9.73 -7.80
C ALA A 168 -4.81 -8.49 -8.72
N PRO A 169 -5.18 -8.63 -10.01
CA PRO A 169 -5.13 -7.52 -10.96
C PRO A 169 -5.92 -6.26 -10.55
N ASP A 170 -7.09 -6.44 -9.93
CA ASP A 170 -7.94 -5.35 -9.42
C ASP A 170 -7.30 -4.62 -8.23
N MET A 171 -6.61 -5.36 -7.36
CA MET A 171 -5.84 -4.79 -6.26
C MET A 171 -4.60 -4.05 -6.77
N LEU A 172 -3.89 -4.63 -7.76
CA LEU A 172 -2.74 -3.99 -8.38
C LEU A 172 -3.13 -2.66 -9.04
N GLU A 173 -4.28 -2.61 -9.73
CA GLU A 173 -4.82 -1.35 -10.27
C GLU A 173 -5.04 -0.30 -9.16
N CYS A 174 -5.56 -0.71 -8.00
CA CYS A 174 -5.75 0.18 -6.86
C CYS A 174 -4.42 0.71 -6.30
N PHE A 175 -3.38 -0.13 -6.20
CA PHE A 175 -2.04 0.32 -5.80
C PHE A 175 -1.46 1.31 -6.83
N MET A 176 -1.57 1.00 -8.12
CA MET A 176 -1.09 1.88 -9.20
C MET A 176 -1.74 3.26 -9.17
N ALA A 177 -3.03 3.33 -8.84
CA ALA A 177 -3.78 4.59 -8.73
C ALA A 177 -3.21 5.53 -7.65
N ILE A 178 -2.66 5.00 -6.55
CA ILE A 178 -2.03 5.82 -5.50
C ILE A 178 -0.54 6.07 -5.75
N MET A 179 0.15 5.12 -6.40
CA MET A 179 1.59 5.19 -6.66
C MET A 179 1.95 6.16 -7.78
N LEU A 180 1.29 6.06 -8.94
CA LEU A 180 1.62 6.86 -10.13
C LEU A 180 1.62 8.38 -9.88
N PRO A 181 0.67 8.95 -9.12
CA PRO A 181 0.68 10.38 -8.79
C PRO A 181 1.74 10.78 -7.75
N ALA A 182 2.27 9.82 -6.98
CA ALA A 182 3.33 10.05 -5.99
C ALA A 182 4.74 9.96 -6.57
N MET A 183 4.89 9.27 -7.71
CA MET A 183 6.16 9.11 -8.40
C MET A 183 6.65 10.44 -9.01
N ASN A 184 7.97 10.61 -9.03
CA ASN A 184 8.62 11.65 -9.81
C ASN A 184 8.72 11.22 -11.30
N PRO A 185 9.17 12.10 -12.22
CA PRO A 185 9.28 11.75 -13.64
C PRO A 185 10.18 10.55 -13.93
N ASP A 186 11.31 10.41 -13.25
CA ASP A 186 12.28 9.33 -13.48
C ASP A 186 11.73 7.98 -13.01
N GLU A 187 11.12 7.93 -11.83
CA GLU A 187 10.47 6.73 -11.29
C GLU A 187 9.33 6.24 -12.19
N ARG A 188 8.53 7.16 -12.77
CA ARG A 188 7.51 6.78 -13.76
C ARG A 188 8.13 6.21 -15.04
N ALA A 189 9.24 6.77 -15.50
CA ALA A 189 9.94 6.27 -16.68
C ALA A 189 10.52 4.86 -16.42
N GLU A 190 11.10 4.63 -15.24
CA GLU A 190 11.57 3.32 -14.79
C GLU A 190 10.43 2.29 -14.80
N LEU A 191 9.29 2.60 -14.17
CA LEU A 191 8.13 1.71 -14.13
C LEU A 191 7.63 1.33 -15.54
N LEU A 192 7.51 2.31 -16.43
CA LEU A 192 7.07 2.09 -17.82
C LEU A 192 8.06 1.24 -18.62
N ALA A 193 9.37 1.42 -18.39
CA ALA A 193 10.40 0.60 -19.03
C ALA A 193 10.29 -0.87 -18.60
N HIS A 194 10.01 -1.14 -17.32
CA HIS A 194 9.80 -2.50 -16.82
C HIS A 194 8.49 -3.12 -17.35
N ALA A 195 7.41 -2.35 -17.43
CA ALA A 195 6.13 -2.81 -17.99
C ALA A 195 6.24 -3.16 -19.48
N GLY A 196 7.05 -2.42 -20.25
CA GLY A 196 7.31 -2.71 -21.67
C GLY A 196 8.24 -3.91 -21.90
N ALA A 197 9.00 -4.33 -20.89
CA ALA A 197 9.90 -5.47 -20.95
C ALA A 197 9.24 -6.79 -20.49
N ALA A 198 8.09 -6.72 -19.82
CA ALA A 198 7.33 -7.90 -19.43
C ALA A 198 6.76 -8.62 -20.67
N PRO A 199 6.92 -9.94 -20.80
CA PRO A 199 6.30 -10.67 -21.91
C PRO A 199 4.78 -10.53 -21.80
N ALA A 200 4.13 -10.17 -22.93
CA ALA A 200 2.68 -10.05 -22.99
C ALA A 200 2.02 -11.32 -22.45
N PRO A 201 0.94 -11.21 -21.64
CA PRO A 201 0.23 -12.39 -21.17
C PRO A 201 -0.21 -13.20 -22.39
N ALA A 202 0.09 -14.51 -22.37
CA ALA A 202 -0.27 -15.42 -23.44
C ALA A 202 -1.75 -15.22 -23.77
N SER A 203 -2.03 -14.80 -25.01
CA SER A 203 -3.38 -14.64 -25.52
C SER A 203 -4.17 -15.89 -25.18
N ARG A 204 -5.31 -15.75 -24.48
CA ARG A 204 -6.25 -16.85 -24.24
C ARG A 204 -6.50 -17.55 -25.58
N VAL A 205 -6.14 -18.83 -25.64
CA VAL A 205 -6.54 -19.72 -26.73
C VAL A 205 -8.07 -19.68 -26.79
N PRO A 206 -8.70 -19.40 -27.95
CA PRO A 206 -10.15 -19.49 -28.07
C PRO A 206 -10.57 -20.93 -27.79
N ASP A 207 -11.53 -21.12 -26.89
CA ASP A 207 -12.13 -22.41 -26.59
C ASP A 207 -12.92 -22.88 -27.81
N GLU A 208 -12.35 -23.80 -28.61
CA GLU A 208 -13.07 -24.52 -29.66
C GLU A 208 -14.04 -25.53 -29.02
N ARG A 209 -15.16 -25.04 -28.49
CA ARG A 209 -16.33 -25.87 -28.16
C ARG A 209 -17.64 -25.15 -28.41
N THR A 210 -18.02 -25.03 -29.68
CA THR A 210 -19.43 -25.05 -30.10
C THR A 210 -19.56 -25.58 -31.52
N THR A 211 -19.52 -26.91 -31.67
CA THR A 211 -20.14 -27.63 -32.81
C THR A 211 -20.74 -28.95 -32.33
N SER A 212 -22.00 -28.89 -31.92
CA SER A 212 -23.03 -29.96 -31.81
C SER A 212 -24.11 -29.33 -30.92
N GLU A 213 -25.39 -29.20 -31.23
CA GLU A 213 -26.30 -30.06 -31.97
C GLU A 213 -27.61 -29.27 -32.15
N ALA A 214 -28.19 -29.28 -33.34
CA ALA A 214 -29.63 -29.03 -33.52
C ALA A 214 -30.11 -29.83 -34.73
N VAL A 215 -30.17 -31.15 -34.54
CA VAL A 215 -30.98 -32.07 -35.34
C VAL A 215 -31.93 -32.75 -34.36
N HIS A 216 -33.14 -32.20 -34.20
CA HIS A 216 -34.42 -32.93 -34.23
C HIS A 216 -35.57 -32.12 -33.62
N ALA A 217 -36.71 -32.26 -34.31
CA ALA A 217 -38.08 -31.76 -34.06
C ALA A 217 -38.36 -30.31 -34.48
#